data_AF-A0A931RCJ5-F1
#
_entry.id   AF-A0A931RCJ5-F1
#
_cell.length_a   1.000
_cell.length_b   1.000
_cell.length_c   1.000
_cell.angle_alpha   90.00
_cell.angle_beta   90.00
_cell.angle_gamma   90.00
#
_symmetry.space_group_name_H-M   'P 1'
#
loop_
_entity.id
_entity.type
_entity.pdbx_description
1 polymer ?
#
loop_
_entity_poly.entity_id
_entity_poly.type
_entity_poly.pdbx_seq_one_letter_code
_entity_poly.pdbx_strand_id
1 'polypeptide(L)'
;MHLAHYSDGFHMDAGDWGFGLLMMLFWALVVITIVVLLIRGIVGSSDKQGKDEDSLTIAKNRYAKGEITKKEFEQLIEDLSSK
;
A
#
# COMPACT_ATOMS: atom_id res chain seq x y z
N MET A 1 -42.55 29.85 -48.50
CA MET A 1 -42.06 28.47 -48.66
C MET A 1 -40.57 28.52 -48.98
N HIS A 2 -39.79 27.65 -48.34
CA HIS A 2 -38.41 27.25 -48.68
C HIS A 2 -37.28 28.29 -48.46
N LEU A 3 -36.15 28.03 -47.80
CA LEU A 3 -35.63 26.92 -46.99
C LEU A 3 -34.54 27.53 -46.09
N ALA A 4 -34.60 27.28 -44.78
CA ALA A 4 -33.42 27.37 -43.93
C ALA A 4 -32.63 26.07 -44.14
N HIS A 5 -31.57 26.13 -44.97
CA HIS A 5 -30.57 25.08 -45.00
C HIS A 5 -29.47 25.48 -44.00
N TYR A 6 -29.65 25.06 -42.75
CA TYR A 6 -28.60 25.10 -41.74
C TYR A 6 -28.30 23.64 -41.39
N SER A 7 -27.40 23.04 -42.16
CA SER A 7 -26.93 21.69 -41.93
C SER A 7 -25.49 21.59 -42.39
N ASP A 8 -24.59 22.22 -41.66
CA ASP A 8 -23.15 22.00 -41.74
C ASP A 8 -22.62 22.40 -40.36
N GLY A 9 -22.02 21.57 -39.54
CA GLY A 9 -21.64 20.17 -39.60
C GLY A 9 -20.78 20.07 -38.34
N PHE A 10 -21.25 19.35 -37.31
CA PHE A 10 -20.43 19.13 -36.12
C PHE A 10 -19.24 18.25 -36.55
N HIS A 11 -18.18 18.89 -37.04
CA HIS A 11 -16.86 18.33 -37.11
C HIS A 11 -16.42 18.12 -35.66
N MET A 12 -16.80 16.97 -35.10
CA MET A 12 -16.18 16.44 -33.90
C MET A 12 -14.78 16.02 -34.32
N ASP A 13 -13.81 16.91 -34.11
CA ASP A 13 -12.40 16.57 -34.21
C ASP A 13 -12.10 15.40 -33.27
N ALA A 14 -12.02 14.21 -33.83
CA ALA A 14 -11.72 12.97 -33.12
C ALA A 14 -10.32 12.96 -32.45
N GLY A 15 -9.56 14.06 -32.60
CA GLY A 15 -8.28 14.27 -31.93
C GLY A 15 -8.38 14.72 -30.47
N ASP A 16 -9.50 15.32 -30.05
CA ASP A 16 -9.64 15.88 -28.68
C ASP A 16 -9.95 14.80 -27.63
N TRP A 17 -10.65 13.74 -28.04
CA TRP A 17 -10.99 12.60 -27.16
C TRP A 17 -9.77 11.76 -26.78
N GLY A 18 -8.76 11.68 -27.64
CA GLY A 18 -7.54 10.91 -27.37
C GLY A 18 -6.71 11.51 -26.24
N PHE A 19 -6.55 12.84 -26.22
CA PHE A 19 -5.80 13.54 -25.18
C PHE A 19 -6.53 13.53 -23.82
N GLY A 20 -7.85 13.70 -23.83
CA GLY A 20 -8.66 13.61 -22.61
C GLY A 20 -8.60 12.23 -21.96
N LEU A 21 -8.66 11.15 -22.76
CA LEU A 21 -8.56 9.78 -22.27
C LEU A 21 -7.18 9.46 -21.72
N LEU A 22 -6.10 9.89 -22.38
CA LEU A 22 -4.73 9.69 -21.88
C LEU A 22 -4.49 10.42 -20.56
N MET A 23 -4.99 11.65 -20.42
CA MET A 23 -4.92 12.38 -19.15
C MET A 23 -5.72 11.68 -18.05
N MET A 24 -6.93 11.19 -18.34
CA MET A 24 -7.74 10.47 -17.36
C MET A 24 -7.06 9.16 -16.91
N LEU A 25 -6.46 8.41 -17.85
CA LEU A 25 -5.70 7.20 -17.55
C LEU A 25 -4.45 7.49 -16.69
N PHE A 26 -3.74 8.59 -16.97
CA PHE A 26 -2.60 9.02 -16.16
C PHE A 26 -3.02 9.29 -14.71
N TRP A 27 -4.09 10.06 -14.50
CA TRP A 27 -4.63 10.32 -13.15
C TRP A 27 -5.10 9.04 -12.45
N ALA A 28 -5.75 8.12 -13.18
CA ALA A 28 -6.16 6.83 -12.63
C ALA A 28 -4.96 6.01 -12.14
N LEU A 29 -3.87 5.94 -12.92
CA LEU A 29 -2.64 5.25 -12.52
C LEU A 29 -1.98 5.88 -11.29
N VAL A 30 -1.95 7.21 -11.21
CA VAL A 30 -1.41 7.93 -10.03
C VAL A 30 -2.18 7.56 -8.77
N VAL A 31 -3.51 7.61 -8.82
CA VAL A 31 -4.37 7.24 -7.68
C VAL A 31 -4.18 5.79 -7.28
N ILE A 32 -4.18 4.85 -8.25
CA ILE A 32 -3.95 3.43 -8.00
C ILE A 32 -2.60 3.21 -7.32
N THR A 33 -1.55 3.86 -7.82
CA THR A 33 -0.19 3.73 -7.25
C THR A 33 -0.16 4.18 -5.80
N ILE A 34 -0.77 5.33 -5.48
CA ILE A 34 -0.85 5.85 -4.11
C ILE A 34 -1.61 4.88 -3.21
N VAL A 35 -2.78 4.39 -3.65
CA VAL A 35 -3.59 3.42 -2.87
C VAL A 35 -2.83 2.13 -2.63
N VAL A 36 -2.17 1.57 -3.66
CA VAL A 36 -1.36 0.35 -3.53
C VAL A 36 -0.19 0.56 -2.60
N LEU A 37 0.49 1.72 -2.64
CA LEU A 37 1.59 2.04 -1.73
C LEU A 37 1.11 2.25 -0.29
N LEU A 38 -0.07 2.84 -0.07
CA LEU A 38 -0.68 2.95 1.26
C LEU A 38 -0.99 1.56 1.83
N ILE A 39 -1.64 0.69 1.05
CA ILE A 39 -1.97 -0.67 1.47
C ILE A 39 -0.69 -1.50 1.69
N ARG A 40 0.28 -1.43 0.78
CA ARG A 40 1.59 -2.10 0.95
C ARG A 40 2.44 -1.51 2.06
N GLY A 41 2.30 -0.22 2.37
CA GLY A 41 2.99 0.43 3.49
C GLY A 41 2.42 -0.03 4.83
N ILE A 42 1.10 -0.14 4.91
CA ILE A 42 0.42 -0.68 6.10
C ILE A 42 0.72 -2.17 6.29
N VAL A 43 0.76 -2.96 5.21
CA VAL A 43 1.08 -4.40 5.29
C VAL A 43 2.59 -4.65 5.41
N GLY A 44 3.44 -3.78 4.87
CA GLY A 44 4.90 -3.94 4.82
C GLY A 44 5.66 -3.36 6.00
N SER A 45 5.05 -2.48 6.80
CA SER A 45 5.65 -1.98 8.04
C SER A 45 5.54 -2.95 9.22
N SER A 46 4.72 -4.01 9.13
CA SER A 46 4.63 -5.03 10.18
C SER A 46 5.72 -6.10 10.11
N ASP A 47 6.55 -6.18 9.06
CA ASP A 47 7.56 -7.26 8.97
C ASP A 47 8.80 -7.00 9.83
N LYS A 48 9.10 -5.74 10.17
CA LYS A 48 10.17 -5.44 11.13
C LYS A 48 9.67 -5.46 12.58
N GLN A 49 8.53 -4.84 12.87
CA GLN A 49 7.99 -4.82 14.23
C GLN A 49 7.34 -6.14 14.66
N GLY A 50 6.74 -6.88 13.71
CA GLY A 50 6.11 -8.18 13.99
C GLY A 50 7.12 -9.31 14.24
N LYS A 51 8.32 -9.26 13.64
CA LYS A 51 9.39 -10.23 13.94
C LYS A 51 9.92 -10.07 15.36
N ASP A 52 10.07 -8.85 15.83
CA ASP A 52 10.56 -8.58 17.19
C ASP A 52 9.48 -8.88 18.24
N GLU A 53 8.22 -8.54 17.96
CA GLU A 53 7.07 -8.95 18.77
C GLU A 53 6.88 -10.48 18.83
N ASP A 54 7.04 -11.20 17.71
CA ASP A 54 7.00 -12.67 17.68
C ASP A 54 8.14 -13.26 18.50
N SER A 55 9.36 -12.73 18.38
CA SER A 55 10.54 -13.22 19.08
C SER A 55 10.41 -13.07 20.60
N LEU A 56 9.93 -11.91 21.06
CA LEU A 56 9.63 -11.66 22.49
C LEU A 56 8.48 -12.54 22.98
N THR A 57 7.45 -12.75 22.16
CA THR A 57 6.31 -13.61 22.50
C THR A 57 6.73 -15.07 22.65
N ILE A 58 7.62 -15.56 21.76
CA ILE A 58 8.19 -16.90 21.85
C ILE A 58 9.05 -17.06 23.11
N ALA A 59 9.90 -16.08 23.43
CA ALA A 59 10.72 -16.09 24.64
C ALA A 59 9.86 -16.16 25.91
N LYS A 60 8.82 -15.33 25.99
CA LYS A 60 7.89 -15.27 27.14
C LYS A 60 7.13 -16.58 27.33
N ASN A 61 6.71 -17.22 26.25
CA ASN A 61 6.01 -18.51 26.29
C ASN A 61 6.91 -19.62 26.87
N ARG A 62 8.18 -19.67 26.49
CA ARG A 62 9.13 -20.67 27.02
C ARG A 62 9.46 -20.45 28.49
N TYR A 63 9.56 -19.19 28.93
CA TYR A 63 9.73 -18.86 30.34
C TYR A 63 8.53 -19.30 31.17
N ALA A 64 7.30 -19.08 30.68
CA ALA A 64 6.07 -19.53 31.34
C ALA A 64 5.97 -21.06 31.43
N LYS A 65 6.51 -21.77 30.44
CA LYS A 65 6.64 -23.24 30.48
C LYS A 65 7.76 -23.74 31.40
N GLY A 66 8.62 -22.84 31.89
CA GLY A 66 9.80 -23.19 32.68
C GLY A 66 10.93 -23.86 31.88
N GLU A 67 10.87 -23.79 30.54
CA GLU A 67 11.89 -24.36 29.65
C GLU A 67 13.19 -23.54 29.65
N ILE A 68 13.12 -22.27 30.07
CA ILE A 68 14.26 -21.36 30.18
C ILE A 68 14.25 -20.67 31.55
N THR A 69 15.44 -20.37 32.05
CA THR A 69 15.64 -19.67 33.33
C THR A 69 15.49 -18.15 33.17
N LYS A 70 15.13 -17.44 34.25
CA LYS A 70 15.01 -15.97 34.28
C LYS A 70 16.22 -15.24 33.68
N LYS A 71 17.44 -15.72 33.95
CA LYS A 71 18.69 -15.16 33.37
C LYS A 71 18.72 -15.26 31.84
N GLU A 72 18.33 -16.39 31.28
CA GLU A 72 18.31 -16.60 29.83
C GLU A 72 17.22 -15.76 29.17
N PHE A 73 16.09 -15.57 29.84
CA PHE A 73 15.03 -14.68 29.39
C PHE A 73 15.45 -13.20 29.38
N GLU A 74 16.12 -12.73 30.45
CA GLU A 74 16.64 -11.36 30.51
C GLU A 74 17.66 -11.09 29.40
N GLN A 75 18.57 -12.05 29.12
CA GLN A 75 19.52 -11.93 28.01
C GLN A 75 18.84 -11.86 26.65
N LEU A 76 17.79 -12.67 26.42
CA LEU A 76 17.03 -12.60 25.17
C LEU A 76 16.34 -11.25 24.97
N ILE A 77 15.76 -10.67 26.02
CA ILE A 77 15.11 -9.36 25.92
C ILE A 77 16.12 -8.26 25.61
N GLU A 78 17.30 -8.29 26.24
CA GLU A 78 18.36 -7.32 26.01
C GLU A 78 18.91 -7.41 24.57
N ASP A 79 19.19 -8.62 24.08
CA ASP A 79 19.64 -8.85 22.70
C ASP A 79 18.58 -8.45 21.65
N LEU A 80 17.29 -8.71 21.92
CA LEU A 80 16.19 -8.35 21.01
C LEU A 80 15.87 -6.85 21.03
N SER A 81 16.07 -6.16 22.16
CA SER A 81 15.88 -4.71 22.28
C SER A 81 17.06 -3.90 21.73
N SER A 82 18.25 -4.52 21.60
CA SER A 82 19.49 -3.88 21.16
C SER A 82 19.70 -3.93 19.63
N LYS A 83 18.79 -4.53 18.87
CA LYS A 83 18.92 -4.75 17.43
C LYS A 83 18.00 -3.85 16.61
#